data_AF-A0A6C0E6R6-F1
#
_entry.id   AF-A0A6C0E6R6-F1
#
_cell.length_a   1.000
_cell.length_b   1.000
_cell.length_c   1.000
_cell.angle_alpha   90.00
_cell.angle_beta   90.00
_cell.angle_gamma   90.00
#
_symmetry.space_group_name_H-M   'P 1'
#
loop_
_entity.id
_entity.type
_entity.pdbx_description
1 polymer ?
#
loop_
_entity_poly.entity_id
_entity_poly.type
_entity_poly.pdbx_seq_one_letter_code
_entity_poly.pdbx_strand_id
1 'polypeptide(L)'
;MNMITLSERDLYLYDIEEQIVARRQLILDKTKEIKKKEKVNHFLQDVASDYKKYYDYIIQERQQQYDSMKTLQLYLDDLMKTEKLANYELKQAKRDQKELLREMDKIKVELDKLINL
;
A
#
# COMPACT_ATOMS: atom_id res chain seq x y z
N MET A 1 -67.84 7.06 9.87
CA MET A 1 -66.59 7.74 10.28
C MET A 1 -66.28 7.23 11.67
N ASN A 2 -65.31 6.32 11.84
CA ASN A 2 -65.01 5.74 13.15
C ASN A 2 -64.41 6.83 14.04
N MET A 3 -65.19 7.34 15.01
CA MET A 3 -64.68 8.21 16.05
C MET A 3 -63.98 7.34 17.08
N ILE A 4 -62.66 7.37 17.04
CA ILE A 4 -61.80 6.79 18.05
C ILE A 4 -62.10 7.52 19.38
N THR A 5 -62.29 6.78 20.46
CA THR A 5 -62.56 7.37 21.78
C THR A 5 -61.34 8.17 22.26
N LEU A 6 -61.57 9.12 23.17
CA LEU A 6 -60.49 9.94 23.75
C LEU A 6 -59.39 9.05 24.36
N SER A 7 -59.79 7.99 25.07
CA SER A 7 -58.88 7.04 25.72
C SER A 7 -58.05 6.23 24.72
N GLU A 8 -58.65 5.80 23.60
CA GLU A 8 -57.92 5.10 22.52
C GLU A 8 -56.93 6.03 21.81
N ARG A 9 -57.26 7.32 21.66
CA ARG A 9 -56.33 8.32 21.13
C ARG A 9 -55.15 8.56 22.08
N ASP A 10 -55.41 8.64 23.38
CA ASP A 10 -54.36 8.86 24.38
C ASP A 10 -53.41 7.64 24.46
N LEU A 11 -53.95 6.42 24.35
CA LEU A 11 -53.14 5.20 24.27
C LEU A 11 -52.25 5.18 23.01
N TYR A 12 -52.79 5.61 21.88
CA TYR A 12 -52.04 5.70 20.62
C TYR A 12 -50.93 6.76 20.68
N LEU A 13 -51.20 7.91 21.31
CA LEU A 13 -50.18 8.95 21.54
C LEU A 13 -49.06 8.46 22.44
N TYR A 14 -49.40 7.71 23.50
CA TYR A 14 -48.41 7.09 24.38
C TYR A 14 -47.49 6.11 23.63
N ASP A 15 -48.05 5.24 22.79
CA ASP A 15 -47.25 4.31 21.97
C ASP A 15 -46.33 5.05 20.99
N ILE A 16 -46.81 6.15 20.38
CA ILE A 16 -45.98 7.00 19.52
C ILE A 16 -44.82 7.61 20.33
N GLU A 17 -45.07 8.11 21.54
CA GLU A 17 -44.04 8.69 22.39
C GLU A 17 -42.98 7.65 22.79
N GLU A 18 -43.39 6.45 23.17
CA GLU A 18 -42.48 5.32 23.44
C GLU A 18 -41.62 4.99 22.21
N GLN A 19 -42.24 4.87 21.03
CA GLN A 19 -41.51 4.62 19.79
C GLN A 19 -40.53 5.75 19.45
N ILE A 20 -40.89 7.02 19.70
CA ILE A 20 -39.99 8.16 19.51
C ILE A 20 -38.78 8.04 20.43
N VAL A 21 -38.98 7.72 21.71
CA VAL A 21 -37.89 7.53 22.68
C VAL A 21 -36.98 6.38 22.25
N ALA A 22 -37.55 5.23 21.90
CA ALA A 22 -36.80 4.06 21.44
C ALA A 22 -35.97 4.37 20.19
N ARG A 23 -36.55 5.06 19.20
CA ARG A 23 -35.83 5.46 17.97
C ARG A 23 -34.70 6.46 18.26
N ARG A 24 -34.92 7.43 19.16
CA ARG A 24 -33.86 8.37 19.58
C ARG A 24 -32.70 7.61 20.21
N GLN A 25 -32.99 6.66 21.10
CA GLN A 25 -31.95 5.84 21.73
C GLN A 25 -31.18 5.02 20.69
N LEU A 26 -31.89 4.39 19.75
CA LEU A 26 -31.27 3.64 18.65
C LEU A 26 -30.31 4.51 17.82
N ILE A 27 -30.71 5.74 17.47
CA ILE A 27 -29.86 6.68 16.71
C ILE A 27 -28.58 7.01 17.51
N LEU A 28 -28.71 7.26 18.82
CA LEU A 28 -27.56 7.53 19.68
C LEU A 28 -26.59 6.35 19.71
N ASP A 29 -27.09 5.13 19.83
CA ASP A 29 -26.25 3.93 19.88
C ASP A 29 -25.60 3.64 18.52
N LYS A 30 -26.34 3.79 17.41
CA LYS A 30 -25.79 3.71 16.06
C LYS A 30 -24.70 4.76 15.80
N THR A 31 -24.88 5.98 16.31
CA THR A 31 -23.86 7.03 16.21
C THR A 31 -22.59 6.64 16.96
N LYS A 32 -22.71 6.03 18.16
CA LYS A 32 -21.54 5.52 18.90
C LYS A 32 -20.84 4.40 18.13
N GLU A 33 -21.59 3.48 17.53
CA GLU A 33 -21.04 2.40 16.71
C GLU A 33 -20.28 2.93 15.50
N ILE A 34 -20.85 3.89 14.78
CA ILE A 34 -20.20 4.54 13.63
C ILE A 34 -18.89 5.19 14.07
N LYS A 35 -18.89 5.99 15.14
CA LYS A 35 -17.67 6.63 15.66
C LYS A 35 -16.59 5.62 16.04
N LYS A 36 -16.95 4.44 16.56
CA LYS A 36 -15.98 3.37 16.84
C LYS A 36 -15.40 2.80 15.54
N LYS A 37 -16.25 2.55 14.54
CA LYS A 37 -15.82 2.04 13.23
C LYS A 37 -14.95 3.04 12.48
N GLU A 38 -15.26 4.34 12.55
CA GLU A 38 -14.45 5.40 11.95
C GLU A 38 -13.03 5.40 12.49
N LYS A 39 -12.85 5.24 13.81
CA LYS A 39 -11.51 5.12 14.42
C LYS A 39 -10.73 3.92 13.88
N VAL A 40 -11.40 2.77 13.76
CA VAL A 40 -10.78 1.56 13.19
C VAL A 40 -10.43 1.78 11.72
N ASN A 41 -11.31 2.42 10.94
CA ASN A 41 -11.06 2.73 9.54
C ASN A 41 -9.86 3.66 9.38
N HIS A 42 -9.75 4.71 10.20
CA HIS A 42 -8.57 5.59 10.19
C HIS A 42 -7.29 4.82 10.52
N PHE A 43 -7.32 3.99 11.56
CA PHE A 43 -6.17 3.13 11.88
C PHE A 43 -5.78 2.21 10.71
N LEU A 44 -6.76 1.58 10.05
CA LEU A 44 -6.49 0.73 8.89
C LEU A 44 -5.96 1.53 7.68
N GLN A 45 -6.40 2.77 7.49
CA GLN A 45 -5.85 3.68 6.49
C GLN A 45 -4.40 4.03 6.77
N ASP A 46 -4.06 4.32 8.03
CA ASP A 46 -2.69 4.60 8.44
C ASP A 46 -1.78 3.38 8.20
N VAL A 47 -2.24 2.19 8.62
CA VAL A 47 -1.54 0.93 8.36
C VAL A 47 -1.31 0.71 6.86
N ALA A 48 -2.36 0.87 6.04
CA ALA A 48 -2.25 0.74 4.58
C ALA A 48 -1.26 1.76 3.97
N SER A 49 -1.26 2.99 4.49
CA SER A 49 -0.32 4.04 4.08
C SER A 49 1.13 3.65 4.39
N ASP A 50 1.38 3.06 5.56
CA ASP A 50 2.72 2.63 5.94
C ASP A 50 3.21 1.44 5.10
N TYR A 51 2.34 0.47 4.79
CA TYR A 51 2.66 -0.58 3.83
C TYR A 51 3.00 -0.01 2.46
N LYS A 52 2.22 0.98 1.97
CA LYS A 52 2.52 1.64 0.70
C LYS A 52 3.88 2.34 0.72
N LYS A 53 4.19 3.10 1.78
CA LYS A 53 5.51 3.77 1.89
C LYS A 53 6.66 2.76 1.86
N TYR A 54 6.52 1.66 2.60
CA TYR A 54 7.54 0.62 2.63
C TYR A 54 7.69 -0.07 1.26
N TYR A 55 6.57 -0.31 0.58
CA TYR A 55 6.55 -0.84 -0.77
C TYR A 55 7.27 0.07 -1.77
N ASP A 56 6.92 1.36 -1.77
CA ASP A 56 7.56 2.37 -2.62
C ASP A 56 9.06 2.48 -2.33
N TYR A 57 9.45 2.37 -1.05
CA TYR A 57 10.86 2.34 -0.62
C TYR A 57 11.61 1.14 -1.20
N ILE A 58 11.03 -0.07 -1.17
CA ILE A 58 11.66 -1.26 -1.75
C ILE A 58 11.89 -1.07 -3.26
N ILE A 59 10.89 -0.55 -3.98
CA ILE A 59 11.03 -0.27 -5.41
C ILE A 59 12.17 0.72 -5.65
N GLN A 60 12.23 1.80 -4.86
CA GLN A 60 13.29 2.80 -4.97
C GLN A 60 14.68 2.21 -4.71
N GLU A 61 14.86 1.41 -3.65
CA GLU A 61 16.15 0.78 -3.35
C GLU A 61 16.60 -0.16 -4.48
N ARG A 62 15.67 -0.96 -5.04
CA ARG A 62 15.98 -1.87 -6.15
C ARG A 62 16.36 -1.11 -7.42
N GLN A 63 15.69 0.00 -7.71
CA GLN A 63 16.06 0.86 -8.84
C GLN A 63 17.45 1.47 -8.63
N GLN A 64 17.74 1.98 -7.43
CA GLN A 64 19.07 2.52 -7.09
C GLN A 64 20.17 1.46 -7.19
N GLN A 65 19.89 0.23 -6.78
CA GLN A 65 20.81 -0.90 -6.95
C GLN A 65 21.11 -1.15 -8.43
N TYR A 66 20.06 -1.21 -9.28
CA TYR A 66 20.21 -1.39 -10.72
C TYR A 66 21.04 -0.28 -11.37
N ASP A 67 20.78 0.98 -11.01
CA ASP A 67 21.49 2.15 -11.55
C ASP A 67 22.97 2.16 -11.14
N SER A 68 23.25 1.73 -9.91
CA SER A 68 24.63 1.55 -9.41
C SER A 68 25.37 0.46 -10.20
N MET A 69 24.72 -0.67 -10.46
CA MET A 69 25.30 -1.76 -11.26
C MET A 69 25.52 -1.34 -12.71
N LYS A 70 24.60 -0.56 -13.29
CA LYS A 70 24.79 0.02 -14.63
C LYS A 70 26.01 0.94 -14.68
N THR A 71 26.25 1.72 -13.64
CA THR A 71 27.45 2.57 -13.54
C THR A 71 28.73 1.73 -13.52
N LEU A 72 28.75 0.64 -12.74
CA LEU A 72 29.86 -0.32 -12.73
C LEU A 72 30.06 -0.99 -14.10
N GLN A 73 28.97 -1.33 -14.79
CA GLN A 73 29.00 -1.91 -16.13
C GLN A 73 29.68 -0.97 -17.13
N LEU A 74 29.34 0.32 -17.11
CA LEU A 74 29.93 1.33 -17.96
C LEU A 74 31.42 1.53 -17.67
N TYR A 75 31.80 1.51 -16.39
CA TYR A 75 33.20 1.60 -15.99
C TYR A 75 34.02 0.38 -16.48
N LEU A 76 33.49 -0.83 -16.32
CA LEU A 76 34.13 -2.06 -16.83
C LEU A 76 34.27 -2.02 -18.36
N ASP A 77 33.25 -1.51 -19.07
CA ASP A 77 33.30 -1.34 -20.51
C ASP A 77 34.39 -0.36 -20.95
N ASP A 78 34.56 0.75 -20.24
CA ASP A 78 35.62 1.73 -20.52
C ASP A 78 36.99 1.13 -20.25
N LEU A 79 37.19 0.54 -19.07
CA LEU A 79 38.44 -0.11 -18.66
C LEU A 79 38.94 -1.13 -19.70
N MET A 80 38.04 -1.96 -20.23
CA MET A 80 38.37 -2.96 -21.25
C MET A 80 38.69 -2.37 -22.63
N LYS A 81 38.24 -1.14 -22.93
CA LYS A 81 38.46 -0.47 -24.23
C LYS A 81 39.68 0.45 -24.20
N THR A 82 39.93 1.12 -23.08
CA THR A 82 40.90 2.22 -22.98
C THR A 82 42.25 1.76 -22.42
N GLU A 83 42.27 0.73 -21.56
CA GLU A 83 43.51 0.27 -20.94
C GLU A 83 44.15 -0.90 -21.71
N LYS A 84 45.49 -0.90 -21.74
CA LYS A 84 46.28 -2.08 -22.16
C LYS A 84 46.32 -3.11 -21.02
N LEU A 85 45.18 -3.73 -20.77
CA LEU A 85 45.06 -4.80 -19.78
C LEU A 85 45.87 -6.04 -20.18
N ALA A 86 46.49 -6.68 -19.22
CA ALA A 86 47.07 -8.00 -19.43
C ALA A 86 45.95 -9.03 -19.71
N ASN A 87 46.27 -10.11 -20.43
CA ASN A 87 45.27 -11.12 -20.82
C ASN A 87 44.48 -11.71 -19.64
N TYR A 88 45.09 -11.83 -18.46
CA TYR A 88 44.41 -12.34 -17.27
C TYR A 88 43.40 -11.33 -16.71
N GLU A 89 43.72 -10.04 -16.72
CA GLU A 89 42.87 -8.94 -16.25
C GLU A 89 41.66 -8.77 -17.17
N LEU A 90 41.89 -8.80 -18.48
CA LEU A 90 40.80 -8.78 -19.47
C LEU A 90 39.85 -9.97 -19.29
N LYS A 91 40.39 -11.15 -18.99
CA LYS A 91 39.57 -12.35 -18.76
C LYS A 91 38.77 -12.24 -17.46
N GLN A 92 39.33 -11.62 -16.42
CA GLN A 92 38.63 -11.38 -15.16
C GLN A 92 37.52 -10.33 -15.36
N ALA A 93 37.83 -9.18 -15.96
CA ALA A 93 36.85 -8.13 -16.24
C ALA A 93 35.64 -8.64 -17.05
N LYS A 94 35.87 -9.52 -18.05
CA LYS A 94 34.78 -10.17 -18.81
C LYS A 94 33.93 -11.12 -17.96
N ARG A 95 34.52 -11.79 -16.96
CA ARG A 95 33.75 -12.65 -16.04
C ARG A 95 32.90 -11.80 -15.11
N ASP A 96 33.49 -10.77 -14.53
CA ASP A 96 32.82 -9.85 -13.62
C ASP A 96 31.66 -9.13 -14.31
N GLN A 97 31.88 -8.65 -15.55
CA GLN A 97 30.82 -8.08 -16.38
C GLN A 97 29.67 -9.06 -16.62
N LYS A 98 29.98 -10.33 -16.94
CA LYS A 98 28.95 -11.34 -17.20
C LYS A 98 28.13 -11.64 -15.95
N GLU A 99 28.76 -11.69 -14.79
CA GLU A 99 28.08 -11.89 -13.51
C GLU A 99 27.19 -10.68 -13.19
N LEU A 100 27.72 -9.48 -13.34
CA LEU A 100 27.00 -8.23 -13.10
C LEU A 100 25.75 -8.12 -13.99
N LEU A 101 25.86 -8.43 -15.28
CA LEU A 101 24.71 -8.43 -16.20
C LEU A 101 23.62 -9.42 -15.77
N ARG A 102 24.00 -10.61 -15.29
CA ARG A 102 23.03 -11.60 -14.79
C ARG A 102 22.29 -11.12 -13.56
N GLU A 103 22.98 -10.47 -12.63
CA GLU A 103 22.34 -9.91 -11.45
C GLU A 103 21.44 -8.71 -11.79
N MET A 104 21.86 -7.87 -12.75
CA MET A 104 21.00 -6.79 -13.27
C MET A 104 19.70 -7.33 -13.89
N ASP A 105 19.76 -8.43 -14.65
CA ASP A 105 18.58 -9.06 -15.23
C ASP A 105 17.62 -9.57 -14.14
N LYS A 106 18.14 -10.14 -13.04
CA LYS A 106 17.30 -10.56 -11.90
C LYS A 106 16.59 -9.38 -11.25
N ILE A 107 17.33 -8.29 -10.95
CA ILE A 107 16.76 -7.09 -10.34
C ILE A 107 15.68 -6.49 -11.24
N LYS A 108 15.90 -6.48 -12.56
CA LYS A 108 14.92 -6.01 -13.53
C LYS A 108 13.63 -6.84 -13.47
N VAL A 109 13.73 -8.17 -13.45
CA VAL A 109 12.57 -9.05 -13.32
C VAL A 109 11.84 -8.84 -11.98
N GLU A 110 12.57 -8.59 -10.90
CA GLU A 110 11.97 -8.26 -9.60
C GLU A 110 11.23 -6.91 -9.63
N LEU A 111 11.84 -5.87 -10.20
CA LEU A 111 11.22 -4.57 -10.39
C LEU A 111 9.97 -4.66 -11.26
N ASP A 112 10.02 -5.39 -12.37
CA ASP A 112 8.87 -5.59 -13.25
C ASP A 112 7.70 -6.27 -12.52
N LYS A 113 7.98 -7.20 -11.60
CA LYS A 113 6.95 -7.83 -10.76
C LYS A 113 6.37 -6.87 -9.72
N LEU A 114 7.20 -6.00 -9.14
CA LEU A 114 6.75 -5.00 -8.18
C LEU A 114 5.96 -3.86 -8.86
N ILE A 115 6.34 -3.44 -10.06
CA ILE A 115 5.64 -2.32 -10.71
C ILE A 115 4.30 -2.76 -11.31
N ASN A 116 4.19 -4.02 -11.75
CA ASN A 116 2.99 -4.55 -12.39
C ASN A 116 2.06 -5.35 -11.43
N LEU A 117 2.20 -5.13 -10.13
CA LEU A 117 1.29 -5.64 -9.08
C LEU A 117 0.01 -4.80 -9.01
#